data_AF-A0A944ZY86-F1
#
_entry.id   AF-A0A944ZY86-F1
#
_cell.length_a   1.000
_cell.length_b   1.000
_cell.length_c   1.000
_cell.angle_alpha   90.00
_cell.angle_beta   90.00
_cell.angle_gamma   90.00
#
_symmetry.space_group_name_H-M   'P 1'
#
loop_
_entity.id
_entity.type
_entity.pdbx_description
1 polymer ?
#
loop_
_entity_poly.entity_id
_entity_poly.type
_entity_poly.pdbx_seq_one_letter_code
_entity_poly.pdbx_strand_id
1 'polypeptide(L)'
;MLIFAKDIGQRDHRHELEDKLPELKQYMEYQRKLFPYTVVRAGLDLAYKEIDDIMNFIDNDYRPPADSSRQEYPSDVEQWYKNRFPWTSAFLKMEDMHFTLVTLVKAMDSFRTHESANAYHWPVLYDSAHNIIQVYNSLIRDDPGNSRDIHLSNAVEVNFDDFINNYWFDLDFMVFSQADYPHARHQERKNLLEEEIKDIIAEGVEPLVALEKLEPPFKLDDATLKLLRRDSVETRFLELKSSPETGNQFDGIYKEYVEDPQYGRLSIIDAEYLTNHPLAAPA
;
A
#
# COMPACT_ATOMS: atom_id res chain seq x y z
N MET A 1 -11.29 10.50 1.93
CA MET A 1 -10.62 9.56 1.03
C MET A 1 -9.12 9.63 1.28
N LEU A 2 -8.47 8.47 1.40
CA LEU A 2 -7.02 8.42 1.58
C LEU A 2 -6.28 8.91 0.32
N ILE A 3 -5.19 9.65 0.50
CA ILE A 3 -4.33 10.10 -0.58
C ILE A 3 -3.28 9.01 -0.89
N PHE A 4 -3.16 8.66 -2.17
CA PHE A 4 -2.18 7.72 -2.74
C PHE A 4 -1.33 8.42 -3.81
N ALA A 5 -0.33 7.74 -4.38
CA ALA A 5 0.51 8.29 -5.44
C ALA A 5 -0.29 8.62 -6.72
N LYS A 6 -1.32 7.83 -6.99
CA LYS A 6 -2.32 8.06 -8.04
C LYS A 6 -3.72 8.10 -7.41
N ASP A 7 -4.63 8.80 -8.05
CA ASP A 7 -6.03 8.81 -7.60
C ASP A 7 -6.66 7.43 -7.80
N ILE A 8 -6.90 6.72 -6.70
CA ILE A 8 -7.52 5.38 -6.68
C ILE A 8 -9.01 5.39 -7.08
N GLY A 9 -9.64 6.56 -7.14
CA GLY A 9 -10.99 6.77 -7.65
C GLY A 9 -11.03 6.95 -9.17
N GLN A 10 -9.90 7.24 -9.82
CA GLN A 10 -9.81 7.44 -11.27
C GLN A 10 -9.23 6.21 -11.97
N ARG A 11 -10.06 5.56 -12.80
CA ARG A 11 -9.67 4.33 -13.54
C ARG A 11 -9.59 4.49 -15.05
N ASP A 12 -10.25 5.50 -15.61
CA ASP A 12 -10.47 5.62 -17.06
C ASP A 12 -9.37 6.41 -17.79
N HIS A 13 -8.16 6.46 -17.22
CA HIS A 13 -7.03 7.15 -17.85
C HIS A 13 -6.73 6.56 -19.23
N ARG A 14 -6.45 7.43 -20.19
CA ARG A 14 -6.05 7.06 -21.55
C ARG A 14 -4.69 7.67 -21.82
N HIS A 15 -3.71 6.81 -22.03
CA HIS A 15 -2.35 7.24 -22.24
C HIS A 15 -2.17 7.73 -23.69
N GLU A 16 -1.45 8.83 -23.89
CA GLU A 16 -1.34 9.48 -25.21
C GLU A 16 -0.59 8.64 -26.27
N LEU A 17 0.31 7.76 -25.83
CA LEU A 17 1.07 6.84 -26.68
C LEU A 17 0.39 5.50 -26.98
N GLU A 18 -0.85 5.23 -26.55
CA GLU A 18 -1.53 3.93 -26.80
C GLU A 18 -1.66 3.57 -28.30
N ASP A 19 -1.78 4.57 -29.17
CA ASP A 19 -1.85 4.33 -30.64
C ASP A 19 -0.48 4.02 -31.27
N LYS A 20 0.61 4.34 -30.56
CA LYS A 20 1.99 4.16 -31.04
C LYS A 20 2.67 2.94 -30.44
N LEU A 21 2.26 2.54 -29.24
CA LEU A 21 2.88 1.48 -28.44
C LEU A 21 1.85 0.38 -28.12
N PRO A 22 1.78 -0.70 -28.92
CA PRO A 22 0.77 -1.75 -28.74
C PRO A 22 0.82 -2.44 -27.38
N GLU A 23 2.02 -2.67 -26.82
CA GLU A 23 2.19 -3.28 -25.50
C GLU A 23 1.69 -2.36 -24.38
N LEU A 24 2.01 -1.08 -24.46
CA LEU A 24 1.47 -0.07 -23.54
C LEU A 24 -0.06 -0.01 -23.61
N LYS A 25 -0.64 -0.09 -24.80
CA LYS A 25 -2.10 -0.15 -24.96
C LYS A 25 -2.71 -1.35 -24.24
N GLN A 26 -2.12 -2.53 -24.37
CA GLN A 26 -2.59 -3.73 -23.64
C GLN A 26 -2.48 -3.54 -22.13
N TYR A 27 -1.38 -2.96 -21.65
CA TYR A 27 -1.21 -2.63 -20.24
C TYR A 27 -2.25 -1.63 -19.74
N MET A 28 -2.53 -0.56 -20.49
CA MET A 28 -3.56 0.41 -20.13
C MET A 28 -4.98 -0.17 -20.19
N GLU A 29 -5.25 -1.09 -21.12
CA GLU A 29 -6.50 -1.87 -21.14
C GLU A 29 -6.64 -2.76 -19.90
N TYR A 30 -5.54 -3.32 -19.39
CA TYR A 30 -5.50 -4.03 -18.11
C TYR A 30 -5.76 -3.07 -16.93
N GLN A 31 -5.05 -1.94 -16.85
CA GLN A 31 -5.24 -0.95 -15.77
C GLN A 31 -6.70 -0.48 -15.66
N ARG A 32 -7.37 -0.23 -16.80
CA ARG A 32 -8.79 0.17 -16.83
C ARG A 32 -9.76 -0.91 -16.35
N LYS A 33 -9.33 -2.19 -16.25
CA LYS A 33 -10.13 -3.27 -15.68
C LYS A 33 -10.00 -3.35 -14.16
N LEU A 34 -9.00 -2.73 -13.55
CA LEU A 34 -8.80 -2.74 -12.10
C LEU A 34 -9.75 -1.75 -11.41
N PHE A 35 -10.10 -2.04 -10.15
CA PHE A 35 -10.87 -1.16 -9.27
C PHE A 35 -10.06 -0.81 -8.02
N PRO A 36 -9.11 0.15 -8.11
CA PRO A 36 -8.13 0.41 -7.04
C PRO A 36 -8.78 0.82 -5.71
N TYR A 37 -9.79 1.69 -5.75
CA TYR A 37 -10.58 2.03 -4.57
C TYR A 37 -11.13 0.78 -3.88
N THR A 38 -11.69 -0.16 -4.65
CA THR A 38 -12.27 -1.40 -4.11
C THR A 38 -11.20 -2.32 -3.55
N VAL A 39 -10.02 -2.43 -4.19
CA VAL A 39 -8.87 -3.19 -3.65
C VAL A 39 -8.52 -2.70 -2.24
N VAL A 40 -8.36 -1.38 -2.08
CA VAL A 40 -8.02 -0.80 -0.77
C VAL A 40 -9.17 -0.97 0.22
N ARG A 41 -10.40 -0.62 -0.17
CA ARG A 41 -11.57 -0.64 0.72
C ARG A 41 -11.92 -2.05 1.19
N ALA A 42 -11.92 -3.03 0.29
CA ALA A 42 -12.22 -4.43 0.60
C ALA A 42 -11.07 -5.09 1.40
N GLY A 43 -9.82 -4.71 1.12
CA GLY A 43 -8.67 -5.13 1.91
C GLY A 43 -8.76 -4.68 3.35
N LEU A 44 -9.06 -3.40 3.57
CA LEU A 44 -9.25 -2.85 4.91
C LEU A 44 -10.45 -3.49 5.63
N ASP A 45 -11.57 -3.74 4.94
CA ASP A 45 -12.71 -4.44 5.53
C ASP A 45 -12.39 -5.86 5.95
N LEU A 46 -11.67 -6.61 5.11
CA LEU A 46 -11.26 -7.97 5.42
C LEU A 46 -10.34 -7.98 6.63
N ALA A 47 -9.31 -7.14 6.62
CA ALA A 47 -8.37 -7.02 7.72
C ALA A 47 -9.06 -6.58 9.03
N TYR A 48 -9.96 -5.59 8.97
CA TYR A 48 -10.76 -5.14 10.11
C TYR A 48 -11.59 -6.28 10.69
N LYS A 49 -12.37 -6.99 9.88
CA LYS A 49 -13.21 -8.11 10.35
C LYS A 49 -12.38 -9.23 10.94
N GLU A 50 -11.24 -9.57 10.34
CA GLU A 50 -10.36 -10.62 10.84
C GLU A 50 -9.72 -10.24 12.18
N ILE A 51 -9.22 -9.01 12.32
CA ILE A 51 -8.62 -8.53 13.57
C ILE A 51 -9.67 -8.38 14.67
N ASP A 52 -10.82 -7.78 14.37
CA ASP A 52 -11.91 -7.60 15.34
C ASP A 52 -12.42 -8.95 15.88
N ASP A 53 -12.62 -9.95 15.00
CA ASP A 53 -13.02 -11.31 15.40
C ASP A 53 -11.96 -12.00 16.28
N ILE A 54 -10.67 -11.85 15.97
CA ILE A 54 -9.59 -12.40 16.79
C ILE A 54 -9.47 -11.68 18.14
N MET A 55 -9.63 -10.35 18.17
CA MET A 55 -9.63 -9.60 19.43
C MET A 55 -10.82 -10.00 20.31
N ASN A 56 -12.02 -10.14 19.75
CA ASN A 56 -13.19 -10.65 20.47
C ASN A 56 -12.96 -12.06 21.03
N PHE A 57 -12.25 -12.92 20.29
CA PHE A 57 -11.86 -14.25 20.76
C PHE A 57 -10.89 -14.19 21.96
N ILE A 58 -9.91 -13.29 21.93
CA ILE A 58 -8.99 -13.06 23.06
C ILE A 58 -9.75 -12.55 24.29
N ASP A 59 -10.60 -11.54 24.10
CA ASP A 59 -11.41 -10.92 25.16
C ASP A 59 -12.43 -11.91 25.77
N ASN A 60 -12.84 -12.92 25.00
CA ASN A 60 -13.73 -14.00 25.44
C ASN A 60 -12.98 -15.23 25.97
N ASP A 61 -11.81 -15.05 26.59
CA ASP A 61 -10.98 -16.12 27.17
C ASP A 61 -10.68 -17.27 26.17
N TYR A 62 -10.37 -16.92 24.92
CA TYR A 62 -10.09 -17.88 23.85
C TYR A 62 -11.26 -18.84 23.58
N ARG A 63 -12.49 -18.34 23.68
CA ARG A 63 -13.70 -19.06 23.26
C ARG A 63 -14.30 -18.39 22.03
N PRO A 64 -14.65 -19.17 20.99
CA PRO A 64 -15.34 -18.62 19.82
C PRO A 64 -16.55 -17.76 20.23
N PRO A 65 -16.66 -16.51 19.74
CA PRO A 65 -17.86 -15.71 19.84
C PRO A 65 -19.08 -16.47 19.28
N ALA A 66 -20.23 -16.31 19.91
CA ALA A 66 -21.43 -17.10 19.59
C ALA A 66 -21.98 -16.84 18.17
N ASP A 67 -21.67 -15.68 17.60
CA ASP A 67 -22.10 -15.20 16.29
C ASP A 67 -20.98 -15.22 15.23
N SER A 68 -19.81 -15.80 15.55
CA SER A 68 -18.73 -15.86 14.56
C SER A 68 -19.03 -16.86 13.44
N SER A 69 -18.68 -16.45 12.23
CA SER A 69 -18.68 -17.31 11.04
C SER A 69 -17.33 -18.01 10.80
N ARG A 70 -16.31 -17.72 11.63
CA ARG A 70 -15.00 -18.35 11.53
C ARG A 70 -15.10 -19.83 11.88
N GLN A 71 -14.58 -20.68 11.00
CA GLN A 71 -14.59 -22.14 11.21
C GLN A 71 -13.60 -22.58 12.30
N GLU A 72 -12.40 -21.99 12.30
CA GLU A 72 -11.31 -22.37 13.21
C GLU A 72 -10.58 -21.13 13.73
N TYR A 73 -10.33 -21.11 15.03
CA TYR A 73 -9.52 -20.08 15.69
C TYR A 73 -8.07 -20.55 15.84
N PRO A 74 -7.10 -19.64 15.68
CA PRO A 74 -5.69 -20.00 15.80
C PRO A 74 -5.37 -20.40 17.25
N SER A 75 -4.63 -21.50 17.40
CA SER A 75 -4.08 -21.92 18.70
C SER A 75 -2.95 -21.01 19.18
N ASP A 76 -2.27 -20.34 18.24
CA ASP A 76 -1.23 -19.35 18.48
C ASP A 76 -1.61 -18.06 17.75
N VAL A 77 -2.18 -17.11 18.50
CA VAL A 77 -2.65 -15.83 17.98
C VAL A 77 -1.49 -14.94 17.55
N GLU A 78 -0.36 -14.98 18.25
CA GLU A 78 0.80 -14.15 17.93
C GLU A 78 1.42 -14.59 16.60
N GLN A 79 1.60 -15.90 16.42
CA GLN A 79 2.12 -16.44 15.17
C GLN A 79 1.12 -16.24 14.02
N TRP A 80 -0.17 -16.39 14.27
CA TRP A 80 -1.20 -16.08 13.28
C TRP A 80 -1.09 -14.62 12.82
N TYR A 81 -0.96 -13.68 13.75
CA TYR A 81 -0.87 -12.25 13.45
C TYR A 81 0.37 -11.94 12.59
N LYS A 82 1.53 -12.51 12.95
CA LYS A 82 2.78 -12.39 12.20
C LYS A 82 2.71 -12.96 10.79
N ASN A 83 2.02 -14.09 10.62
CA ASN A 83 1.87 -14.73 9.31
C ASN A 83 0.85 -13.99 8.43
N ARG A 84 -0.24 -13.48 9.04
CA ARG A 84 -1.33 -12.84 8.31
C ARG A 84 -0.98 -11.40 7.91
N PHE A 85 -0.24 -10.69 8.75
CA PHE A 85 0.15 -9.30 8.54
C PHE A 85 1.66 -9.12 8.81
N PRO A 86 2.53 -9.67 7.94
CA PRO A 86 3.97 -9.71 8.20
C PRO A 86 4.61 -8.33 8.33
N TRP A 87 4.20 -7.34 7.53
CA TRP A 87 4.74 -5.99 7.62
C TRP A 87 4.15 -5.21 8.78
N THR A 88 2.85 -5.34 8.99
CA THR A 88 2.14 -4.63 10.05
C THR A 88 2.59 -5.10 11.43
N SER A 89 2.64 -6.42 11.64
CA SER A 89 3.01 -7.03 12.93
C SER A 89 4.45 -6.76 13.35
N ALA A 90 5.31 -6.38 12.41
CA ALA A 90 6.66 -5.92 12.73
C ALA A 90 6.64 -4.60 13.53
N PHE A 91 5.66 -3.72 13.28
CA PHE A 91 5.66 -2.37 13.84
C PHE A 91 4.50 -2.09 14.80
N LEU A 92 3.35 -2.75 14.61
CA LEU A 92 2.13 -2.52 15.36
C LEU A 92 1.70 -3.77 16.12
N LYS A 93 1.30 -3.57 17.38
CA LYS A 93 0.52 -4.58 18.11
C LYS A 93 -0.90 -4.66 17.56
N MET A 94 -1.61 -5.73 17.89
CA MET A 94 -2.94 -5.99 17.35
C MET A 94 -3.94 -4.86 17.67
N GLU A 95 -3.85 -4.28 18.87
CA GLU A 95 -4.70 -3.17 19.31
C GLU A 95 -4.41 -1.88 18.51
N ASP A 96 -3.13 -1.58 18.28
CA ASP A 96 -2.70 -0.42 17.47
C ASP A 96 -3.11 -0.62 15.99
N MET A 97 -3.03 -1.85 15.49
CA MET A 97 -3.51 -2.19 14.15
C MET A 97 -5.03 -2.01 14.06
N HIS A 98 -5.80 -2.51 15.03
CA HIS A 98 -7.26 -2.37 15.05
C HIS A 98 -7.67 -0.89 15.04
N PHE A 99 -7.06 -0.07 15.90
CA PHE A 99 -7.28 1.38 15.91
C PHE A 99 -6.96 2.01 14.54
N THR A 100 -5.84 1.61 13.94
CA THR A 100 -5.42 2.10 12.62
C THR A 100 -6.41 1.70 11.53
N LEU A 101 -6.89 0.45 11.52
CA LEU A 101 -7.90 -0.06 10.61
C LEU A 101 -9.21 0.73 10.71
N VAL A 102 -9.69 0.99 11.93
CA VAL A 102 -10.89 1.81 12.17
C VAL A 102 -10.73 3.20 11.56
N THR A 103 -9.55 3.80 11.71
CA THR A 103 -9.26 5.14 11.17
C THR A 103 -9.20 5.13 9.63
N LEU A 104 -8.53 4.14 9.04
CA LEU A 104 -8.41 3.99 7.59
C LEU A 104 -9.76 3.68 6.92
N VAL A 105 -10.57 2.78 7.49
CA VAL A 105 -11.93 2.47 6.99
C VAL A 105 -12.81 3.72 6.99
N LYS A 106 -12.83 4.48 8.10
CA LYS A 106 -13.57 5.75 8.19
C LYS A 106 -13.11 6.77 7.14
N ALA A 107 -11.81 6.85 6.88
CA ALA A 107 -11.26 7.75 5.87
C ALA A 107 -11.67 7.37 4.43
N MET A 108 -11.81 6.07 4.16
CA MET A 108 -12.29 5.57 2.86
C MET A 108 -13.79 5.78 2.64
N ASP A 109 -14.57 5.88 3.73
CA ASP A 109 -16.00 6.20 3.69
C ASP A 109 -16.28 7.73 3.69
N SER A 110 -15.25 8.56 3.95
CA SER A 110 -15.35 10.02 3.83
C SER A 110 -15.14 10.48 2.39
N PHE A 111 -16.17 11.09 1.80
CA PHE A 111 -16.10 11.71 0.47
C PHE A 111 -15.88 13.23 0.52
N ARG A 112 -15.70 13.82 1.70
CA ARG A 112 -15.63 15.29 1.89
C ARG A 112 -14.26 15.82 2.30
N THR A 113 -13.32 14.92 2.57
CA THR A 113 -11.97 15.26 3.04
C THR A 113 -10.96 14.34 2.37
N HIS A 114 -9.76 14.85 2.16
CA HIS A 114 -8.62 14.03 1.77
C HIS A 114 -7.72 13.81 2.97
N GLU A 115 -7.35 12.56 3.22
CA GLU A 115 -6.65 12.13 4.41
C GLU A 115 -5.24 11.65 4.05
N SER A 116 -4.21 12.28 4.63
CA SER A 116 -2.82 11.86 4.44
C SER A 116 -2.42 10.78 5.45
N ALA A 117 -1.98 9.65 4.91
CA ALA A 117 -1.33 8.57 5.65
C ALA A 117 0.14 8.88 5.97
N ASN A 118 0.75 8.09 6.86
CA ASN A 118 2.17 8.15 7.20
C ASN A 118 2.75 6.72 7.30
N ALA A 119 4.01 6.60 7.72
CA ALA A 119 4.74 5.35 7.83
C ALA A 119 4.02 4.21 8.58
N TYR A 120 3.20 4.48 9.59
CA TYR A 120 2.48 3.42 10.33
C TYR A 120 1.25 2.89 9.59
N HIS A 121 0.70 3.68 8.67
CA HIS A 121 -0.49 3.31 7.90
C HIS A 121 -0.12 2.45 6.67
N TRP A 122 1.04 2.70 6.07
CA TRP A 122 1.45 2.04 4.82
C TRP A 122 1.66 0.52 4.94
N PRO A 123 2.26 -0.03 6.03
CA PRO A 123 2.30 -1.47 6.27
C PRO A 123 0.90 -2.09 6.38
N VAL A 124 -0.02 -1.43 7.09
CA VAL A 124 -1.41 -1.89 7.25
C VAL A 124 -2.11 -1.96 5.90
N LEU A 125 -2.01 -0.90 5.11
CA LEU A 125 -2.57 -0.84 3.76
C LEU A 125 -1.95 -1.90 2.84
N TYR A 126 -0.64 -2.13 2.95
CA TYR A 126 0.10 -3.07 2.13
C TYR A 126 -0.35 -4.51 2.39
N ASP A 127 -0.35 -4.95 3.66
CA ASP A 127 -0.79 -6.30 4.01
C ASP A 127 -2.28 -6.49 3.71
N SER A 128 -3.10 -5.46 3.94
CA SER A 128 -4.54 -5.50 3.63
C SER A 128 -4.81 -5.68 2.15
N ALA A 129 -4.12 -4.92 1.29
CA ALA A 129 -4.23 -5.03 -0.17
C ALA A 129 -3.71 -6.39 -0.67
N HIS A 130 -2.55 -6.83 -0.17
CA HIS A 130 -1.99 -8.14 -0.49
C HIS A 130 -2.98 -9.26 -0.20
N ASN A 131 -3.53 -9.28 1.02
CA ASN A 131 -4.40 -10.35 1.50
C ASN A 131 -5.69 -10.46 0.69
N ILE A 132 -6.34 -9.34 0.36
CA ILE A 132 -7.57 -9.37 -0.44
C ILE A 132 -7.31 -9.73 -1.90
N ILE A 133 -6.19 -9.28 -2.47
CA ILE A 133 -5.79 -9.64 -3.85
C ILE A 133 -5.54 -11.15 -3.94
N GLN A 134 -4.87 -11.75 -2.96
CA GLN A 134 -4.65 -13.20 -2.94
C GLN A 134 -5.98 -13.98 -2.89
N VAL A 135 -6.93 -13.56 -2.06
CA VAL A 135 -8.27 -14.16 -1.98
C VAL A 135 -8.98 -14.02 -3.33
N TYR A 136 -9.01 -12.82 -3.89
CA TYR A 136 -9.68 -12.54 -5.16
C TYR A 136 -9.09 -13.31 -6.34
N ASN A 137 -7.76 -13.32 -6.50
CA ASN A 137 -7.10 -14.04 -7.59
C ASN A 137 -7.30 -15.55 -7.47
N SER A 138 -7.38 -16.09 -6.25
CA SER A 138 -7.73 -17.50 -6.05
C SER A 138 -9.18 -17.78 -6.48
N LEU A 139 -10.13 -16.91 -6.13
CA LEU A 139 -11.51 -17.02 -6.62
C LEU A 139 -11.61 -16.94 -8.15
N ILE A 140 -10.86 -16.04 -8.79
CA ILE A 140 -10.84 -15.93 -10.26
C ILE A 140 -10.35 -17.22 -10.92
N ARG A 141 -9.37 -17.91 -10.33
CA ARG A 141 -8.83 -19.17 -10.87
C ARG A 141 -9.71 -20.37 -10.60
N ASP A 142 -10.25 -20.47 -9.39
CA ASP A 142 -10.90 -21.69 -8.89
C ASP A 142 -12.43 -21.66 -9.06
N ASP A 143 -13.07 -20.48 -8.97
CA ASP A 143 -14.51 -20.32 -9.09
C ASP A 143 -14.91 -18.93 -9.66
N PRO A 144 -14.79 -18.75 -10.99
CA PRO A 144 -15.12 -17.48 -11.66
C PRO A 144 -16.57 -17.02 -11.49
N GLY A 145 -17.47 -17.90 -11.01
CA GLY A 145 -18.85 -17.54 -10.69
C GLY A 145 -18.97 -16.75 -9.38
N ASN A 146 -18.15 -17.11 -8.38
CA ASN A 146 -18.11 -16.48 -7.05
C ASN A 146 -17.17 -15.27 -6.97
N SER A 147 -16.33 -15.01 -7.98
CA SER A 147 -15.56 -13.75 -8.08
C SER A 147 -16.45 -12.49 -8.17
N ARG A 148 -17.77 -12.67 -8.33
CA ARG A 148 -18.79 -11.60 -8.29
C ARG A 148 -19.07 -11.08 -6.88
N ASP A 149 -18.63 -11.75 -5.81
CA ASP A 149 -18.87 -11.21 -4.46
C ASP A 149 -17.79 -10.23 -4.03
N ILE A 150 -16.59 -10.32 -4.62
CA ILE A 150 -15.46 -9.40 -4.37
C ILE A 150 -15.04 -8.78 -5.71
N HIS A 151 -15.58 -7.61 -6.05
CA HIS A 151 -15.27 -6.94 -7.32
C HIS A 151 -13.98 -6.11 -7.23
N LEU A 152 -12.81 -6.75 -7.29
CA LEU A 152 -11.53 -6.02 -7.36
C LEU A 152 -11.14 -5.61 -8.78
N SER A 153 -11.66 -6.31 -9.78
CA SER A 153 -11.45 -6.01 -11.19
C SER A 153 -12.61 -6.53 -12.06
N ASN A 154 -12.59 -6.19 -13.34
CA ASN A 154 -13.47 -6.77 -14.35
C ASN A 154 -12.93 -8.11 -14.88
N ALA A 155 -13.02 -9.14 -14.03
CA ALA A 155 -12.71 -10.54 -14.34
C ALA A 155 -11.27 -10.80 -14.81
N VAL A 156 -10.30 -10.10 -14.23
CA VAL A 156 -8.87 -10.32 -14.44
C VAL A 156 -8.15 -10.42 -13.09
N GLU A 157 -7.10 -11.23 -12.98
CA GLU A 157 -6.27 -11.22 -11.77
C GLU A 157 -5.65 -9.83 -11.55
N VAL A 158 -5.54 -9.42 -10.29
CA VAL A 158 -4.84 -8.20 -9.90
C VAL A 158 -3.38 -8.56 -9.64
N ASN A 159 -2.45 -8.01 -10.42
CA ASN A 159 -1.03 -8.12 -10.15
C ASN A 159 -0.68 -7.21 -8.95
N PHE A 160 -0.31 -7.81 -7.82
CA PHE A 160 0.00 -7.09 -6.59
C PHE A 160 1.25 -6.19 -6.73
N ASP A 161 2.31 -6.68 -7.38
CA ASP A 161 3.55 -5.91 -7.56
C ASP A 161 3.29 -4.64 -8.37
N ASP A 162 2.59 -4.80 -9.50
CA ASP A 162 2.15 -3.68 -10.34
C ASP A 162 1.24 -2.71 -9.57
N PHE A 163 0.31 -3.22 -8.76
CA PHE A 163 -0.56 -2.38 -7.94
C PHE A 163 0.24 -1.49 -6.97
N ILE A 164 1.23 -2.05 -6.28
CA ILE A 164 2.08 -1.30 -5.36
C ILE A 164 2.96 -0.27 -6.12
N ASN A 165 3.54 -0.64 -7.28
CA ASN A 165 4.33 0.29 -8.10
C ASN A 165 3.52 1.48 -8.65
N ASN A 166 2.19 1.32 -8.80
CA ASN A 166 1.31 2.38 -9.29
C ASN A 166 0.77 3.29 -8.18
N TYR A 167 0.43 2.76 -7.00
CA TYR A 167 -0.37 3.50 -6.02
C TYR A 167 0.37 3.88 -4.74
N TRP A 168 1.49 3.23 -4.38
CA TRP A 168 2.29 3.63 -3.21
C TRP A 168 3.25 4.77 -3.58
N PHE A 169 3.48 5.70 -2.63
CA PHE A 169 4.48 6.76 -2.79
C PHE A 169 5.90 6.22 -2.70
N ASP A 170 6.13 5.37 -1.70
CA ASP A 170 7.39 4.71 -1.39
C ASP A 170 7.12 3.47 -0.54
N LEU A 171 8.18 2.70 -0.26
CA LEU A 171 8.17 1.59 0.68
C LEU A 171 9.26 1.79 1.75
N ASP A 172 9.45 3.03 2.23
CA ASP A 172 10.53 3.37 3.17
C ASP A 172 10.39 2.61 4.51
N PHE A 173 9.19 2.12 4.87
CA PHE A 173 8.99 1.22 6.01
C PHE A 173 9.67 -0.16 5.84
N MET A 174 10.10 -0.53 4.63
CA MET A 174 10.83 -1.75 4.33
C MET A 174 12.35 -1.57 4.40
N VAL A 175 12.87 -0.38 4.73
CA VAL A 175 14.31 -0.15 4.89
C VAL A 175 14.90 -1.14 5.91
N PHE A 176 16.07 -1.69 5.57
CA PHE A 176 16.76 -2.80 6.25
C PHE A 176 16.05 -4.16 6.19
N SER A 177 14.98 -4.28 5.40
CA SER A 177 14.25 -5.53 5.19
C SER A 177 14.24 -5.90 3.71
N GLN A 178 13.93 -7.17 3.41
CA GLN A 178 13.75 -7.65 2.05
C GLN A 178 12.28 -7.95 1.82
N ALA A 179 11.74 -7.48 0.70
CA ALA A 179 10.38 -7.81 0.28
C ALA A 179 10.33 -9.14 -0.45
N ASP A 180 9.22 -9.87 -0.28
CA ASP A 180 8.93 -11.09 -1.03
C ASP A 180 8.53 -10.81 -2.50
N TYR A 181 8.38 -9.53 -2.85
CA TYR A 181 7.98 -9.04 -4.17
C TYR A 181 9.04 -8.07 -4.72
N PRO A 182 9.24 -8.04 -6.06
CA PRO A 182 10.25 -7.18 -6.67
C PRO A 182 10.12 -5.70 -6.32
N HIS A 183 8.92 -5.12 -6.40
CA HIS A 183 8.62 -3.69 -6.24
C HIS A 183 9.68 -2.80 -6.88
N ALA A 184 10.06 -3.12 -8.13
CA ALA A 184 11.33 -2.69 -8.71
C ALA A 184 11.56 -1.17 -8.65
N ARG A 185 10.49 -0.39 -8.84
CA ARG A 185 10.50 1.07 -8.69
C ARG A 185 10.90 1.51 -7.28
N HIS A 186 10.27 0.92 -6.27
CA HIS A 186 10.48 1.29 -4.87
C HIS A 186 11.82 0.78 -4.35
N GLN A 187 12.32 -0.33 -4.90
CA GLN A 187 13.64 -0.86 -4.53
C GLN A 187 14.79 0.04 -4.95
N GLU A 188 14.69 0.76 -6.08
CA GLU A 188 15.73 1.72 -6.47
C GLU A 188 15.91 2.80 -5.39
N ARG A 189 14.81 3.43 -4.97
CA ARG A 189 14.82 4.41 -3.89
C ARG A 189 15.37 3.81 -2.60
N LYS A 190 14.86 2.64 -2.19
CA LYS A 190 15.30 1.97 -0.95
C LYS A 190 16.79 1.66 -0.98
N ASN A 191 17.31 1.15 -2.10
CA ASN A 191 18.72 0.83 -2.23
C ASN A 191 19.59 2.08 -2.13
N LEU A 192 19.22 3.17 -2.82
CA LEU A 192 19.95 4.44 -2.72
C LEU A 192 19.92 5.01 -1.30
N LEU A 193 18.77 4.94 -0.63
CA LEU A 193 18.60 5.32 0.76
C LEU A 193 19.48 4.47 1.70
N GLU A 194 19.53 3.16 1.50
CA GLU A 194 20.38 2.26 2.29
C GLU A 194 21.89 2.46 2.04
N GLU A 195 22.30 2.81 0.83
CA GLU A 195 23.69 3.19 0.53
C GLU A 195 24.08 4.51 1.22
N GLU A 196 23.22 5.54 1.17
CA GLU A 196 23.46 6.80 1.89
C GLU A 196 23.61 6.56 3.41
N ILE A 197 22.77 5.69 3.98
CA ILE A 197 22.89 5.29 5.39
C ILE A 197 24.23 4.60 5.65
N LYS A 198 24.68 3.71 4.77
CA LYS A 198 25.97 3.02 4.91
C LYS A 198 27.14 3.99 4.86
N ASP A 199 27.10 4.98 3.97
CA ASP A 199 28.14 6.00 3.85
C ASP A 199 28.23 6.83 5.15
N ILE A 200 27.09 7.26 5.69
CA ILE A 200 27.05 7.98 6.98
C ILE A 200 27.59 7.12 8.13
N ILE A 201 27.27 5.82 8.17
CA ILE A 201 27.78 4.89 9.18
C ILE A 201 29.31 4.70 9.03
N ALA A 202 29.82 4.65 7.79
CA ALA A 202 31.25 4.53 7.52
C ALA A 202 32.06 5.74 8.02
N GLU A 203 31.42 6.91 8.16
CA GLU A 203 32.00 8.10 8.82
C GLU A 203 32.02 8.02 10.36
N GLY A 204 31.59 6.90 10.94
CA GLY A 204 31.60 6.64 12.38
C GLY A 204 30.34 7.09 13.12
N VAL A 205 29.24 7.31 12.41
CA VAL A 205 27.94 7.66 13.00
C VAL A 205 27.19 6.37 13.39
N GLU A 206 26.60 6.36 14.59
CA GLU A 206 25.78 5.25 15.06
C GLU A 206 24.56 5.01 14.13
N PRO A 207 24.17 3.74 13.85
CA PRO A 207 23.14 3.42 12.84
C PRO A 207 21.80 4.16 12.99
N LEU A 208 21.28 4.30 14.22
CA LEU A 208 20.00 4.99 14.44
C LEU A 208 20.10 6.51 14.27
N VAL A 209 21.29 7.07 14.51
CA VAL A 209 21.60 8.49 14.31
C VAL A 209 21.84 8.77 12.82
N ALA A 210 22.37 7.81 12.07
CA ALA A 210 22.53 7.93 10.62
C ALA A 210 21.19 8.25 9.92
N LEU A 211 20.08 7.63 10.38
CA LEU A 211 18.74 7.92 9.89
C LEU A 211 18.34 9.41 10.07
N GLU A 212 18.80 10.09 11.14
CA GLU A 212 18.51 11.53 11.38
C GLU A 212 19.27 12.46 10.46
N LYS A 213 20.43 12.00 10.00
CA LYS A 213 21.36 12.80 9.20
C LYS A 213 21.06 12.75 7.71
N LEU A 214 20.06 11.97 7.30
CA LEU A 214 19.63 11.91 5.92
C LEU A 214 19.08 13.27 5.47
N GLU A 215 19.69 13.80 4.41
CA GLU A 215 19.30 15.04 3.76
C GLU A 215 18.41 14.78 2.53
N PRO A 216 17.72 15.80 2.00
CA PRO A 216 16.95 15.65 0.76
C PRO A 216 17.81 15.07 -0.39
N PRO A 217 17.30 14.12 -1.18
CA PRO A 217 15.90 13.66 -1.26
C PRO A 217 15.54 12.46 -0.35
N PHE A 218 16.45 12.05 0.53
CA PHE A 218 16.30 10.87 1.41
C PHE A 218 15.87 11.20 2.84
N LYS A 219 15.62 12.48 3.13
CA LYS A 219 15.15 12.93 4.44
C LYS A 219 13.84 12.21 4.83
N LEU A 220 13.91 11.47 5.93
CA LEU A 220 12.77 10.75 6.50
C LEU A 220 11.94 11.67 7.41
N ASP A 221 10.62 11.46 7.43
CA ASP A 221 9.75 12.14 8.38
C ASP A 221 9.81 11.50 9.78
N ASP A 222 9.25 12.21 10.77
CA ASP A 222 9.27 11.79 12.19
C ASP A 222 8.59 10.42 12.41
N ALA A 223 7.50 10.12 11.68
CA ALA A 223 6.82 8.83 11.82
C ALA A 223 7.69 7.70 11.26
N THR A 224 8.30 7.89 10.09
CA THR A 224 9.22 6.91 9.47
C THR A 224 10.44 6.67 10.35
N LEU A 225 11.06 7.72 10.88
CA LEU A 225 12.20 7.60 11.81
C LEU A 225 11.85 6.75 13.03
N LYS A 226 10.74 7.06 13.69
CA LYS A 226 10.27 6.32 14.88
C LYS A 226 9.95 4.87 14.57
N LEU A 227 9.29 4.62 13.43
CA LEU A 227 8.96 3.28 12.98
C LEU A 227 10.23 2.44 12.74
N LEU A 228 11.21 2.98 12.02
CA LEU A 228 12.45 2.26 11.71
C LEU A 228 13.31 2.00 12.96
N ARG A 229 13.27 2.90 13.95
CA ARG A 229 13.94 2.71 15.25
C ARG A 229 13.27 1.74 16.20
N ARG A 230 12.03 1.34 15.89
CA ARG A 230 11.17 0.57 16.80
C ARG A 230 10.90 1.31 18.10
N ASP A 231 10.73 2.63 18.00
CA ASP A 231 10.25 3.44 19.12
C ASP A 231 8.85 2.99 19.54
N SER A 232 8.44 3.32 20.77
CA SER A 232 7.05 3.07 21.19
C SER A 232 6.08 3.87 20.31
N VAL A 233 5.03 3.20 19.84
CA VAL A 233 4.01 3.79 18.99
C VAL A 233 3.26 4.89 19.75
N GLU A 234 3.22 6.09 19.19
CA GLU A 234 2.44 7.20 19.73
C GLU A 234 1.12 7.31 18.97
N THR A 235 -0.01 7.39 19.69
CA THR A 235 -1.36 7.43 19.08
C THR A 235 -1.52 8.51 18.02
N ARG A 236 -0.87 9.68 18.17
CA ARG A 236 -0.89 10.76 17.18
C ARG A 236 -0.38 10.37 15.78
N PHE A 237 0.45 9.32 15.69
CA PHE A 237 0.91 8.79 14.40
C PHE A 237 -0.06 7.78 13.79
N LEU A 238 -1.03 7.27 14.56
CA LEU A 238 -2.09 6.39 14.07
C LEU A 238 -3.33 7.19 13.62
N GLU A 239 -3.33 8.51 13.84
CA GLU A 239 -4.33 9.43 13.32
C GLU A 239 -3.94 9.92 11.91
N LEU A 240 -4.95 10.18 11.09
CA LEU A 240 -4.78 10.75 9.75
C LEU A 240 -4.79 12.27 9.79
N LYS A 241 -4.04 12.88 8.87
CA LYS A 241 -4.05 14.34 8.69
C LYS A 241 -5.07 14.71 7.61
N SER A 242 -6.12 15.41 8.02
CA SER A 242 -7.21 15.82 7.13
C SER A 242 -6.90 17.12 6.39
N SER A 243 -7.22 17.15 5.10
CA SER A 243 -7.16 18.33 4.24
C SER A 243 -8.50 18.57 3.53
N PRO A 244 -8.90 19.83 3.30
CA PRO A 244 -10.16 20.15 2.64
C PRO A 244 -10.23 19.58 1.20
N GLU A 245 -11.44 19.24 0.75
CA GLU A 245 -11.72 18.71 -0.59
C GLU A 245 -11.46 19.71 -1.74
N THR A 246 -11.03 20.94 -1.47
CA THR A 246 -10.99 22.05 -2.44
C THR A 246 -9.99 21.88 -3.61
N GLY A 247 -9.48 20.67 -3.83
CA GLY A 247 -9.18 20.11 -5.15
C GLY A 247 -7.87 20.57 -5.77
N ASN A 248 -6.76 19.97 -5.33
CA ASN A 248 -5.47 20.01 -6.04
C ASN A 248 -4.48 18.92 -5.58
N GLN A 249 -4.91 17.93 -4.81
CA GLN A 249 -4.05 16.89 -4.22
C GLN A 249 -3.32 16.07 -5.29
N PHE A 250 -3.97 15.87 -6.43
CA PHE A 250 -3.43 15.15 -7.58
C PHE A 250 -3.07 16.08 -8.75
N ASP A 251 -3.08 17.40 -8.56
CA ASP A 251 -2.78 18.34 -9.66
C ASP A 251 -1.37 18.13 -10.19
N GLY A 252 -0.41 17.82 -9.31
CA GLY A 252 0.96 17.52 -9.72
C GLY A 252 1.02 16.41 -10.75
N ILE A 253 0.36 15.27 -10.50
CA ILE A 253 0.45 14.11 -11.39
C ILE A 253 -0.38 14.26 -12.67
N TYR A 254 -1.52 14.99 -12.63
CA TYR A 254 -2.44 15.11 -13.76
C TYR A 254 -2.30 16.38 -14.59
N LYS A 255 -1.70 17.45 -14.06
CA LYS A 255 -1.58 18.76 -14.75
C LYS A 255 -0.15 19.14 -15.11
N GLU A 256 0.85 18.51 -14.50
CA GLU A 256 2.26 18.78 -14.80
C GLU A 256 2.82 17.82 -15.85
N TYR A 257 4.01 18.17 -16.36
CA TYR A 257 4.66 17.49 -17.46
C TYR A 257 6.14 17.26 -17.16
N VAL A 258 6.69 16.19 -17.72
CA VAL A 258 8.11 15.84 -17.67
C VAL A 258 8.62 15.56 -19.09
N GLU A 259 9.92 15.72 -19.28
CA GLU A 259 10.58 15.38 -20.55
C GLU A 259 11.03 13.91 -20.50
N ASP A 260 10.46 13.10 -21.38
CA ASP A 260 10.89 11.73 -21.61
C ASP A 260 11.96 11.70 -22.73
N PRO A 261 13.12 11.03 -22.52
CA PRO A 261 14.20 10.99 -23.51
C PRO A 261 13.80 10.42 -24.89
N GLN A 262 12.80 9.54 -24.92
CA GLN A 262 12.38 8.82 -26.12
C GLN A 262 11.12 9.40 -26.76
N TYR A 263 10.18 9.88 -25.96
CA TYR A 263 8.86 10.31 -26.42
C TYR A 263 8.59 11.81 -26.25
N GLY A 264 9.53 12.56 -25.68
CA GLY A 264 9.45 14.01 -25.48
C GLY A 264 8.57 14.38 -24.29
N ARG A 265 7.89 15.52 -24.39
CA ARG A 265 7.07 16.04 -23.29
C ARG A 265 5.82 15.18 -23.04
N LEU A 266 5.79 14.50 -21.90
CA LEU A 266 4.66 13.70 -21.43
C LEU A 266 4.02 14.31 -20.19
N SER A 267 2.73 14.03 -19.96
CA SER A 267 2.14 14.28 -18.63
C SER A 267 2.83 13.41 -17.58
N ILE A 268 2.90 13.83 -16.31
CA ILE A 268 3.53 13.01 -15.28
C ILE A 268 2.83 11.64 -15.17
N ILE A 269 1.50 11.62 -15.17
CA ILE A 269 0.75 10.35 -15.14
C ILE A 269 1.09 9.40 -16.31
N ASP A 270 1.35 9.93 -17.50
CA ASP A 270 1.76 9.11 -18.64
C ASP A 270 3.18 8.58 -18.47
N ALA A 271 4.13 9.44 -18.09
CA ALA A 271 5.49 9.02 -17.78
C ALA A 271 5.54 7.93 -16.68
N GLU A 272 4.65 8.03 -15.68
CA GLU A 272 4.50 7.05 -14.61
C GLU A 272 4.01 5.68 -15.12
N TYR A 273 2.98 5.65 -15.96
CA TYR A 273 2.52 4.39 -16.57
C TYR A 273 3.56 3.82 -17.54
N LEU A 274 4.26 4.67 -18.28
CA LEU A 274 5.35 4.25 -19.16
C LEU A 274 6.53 3.68 -18.38
N THR A 275 6.82 4.19 -17.18
CA THR A 275 7.86 3.60 -16.31
C THR A 275 7.43 2.25 -15.75
N ASN A 276 6.14 2.10 -15.40
CA ASN A 276 5.64 0.88 -14.76
C ASN A 276 5.30 -0.26 -15.74
N HIS A 277 4.89 0.03 -16.98
CA HIS A 277 4.44 -1.00 -17.93
C HIS A 277 5.44 -2.15 -18.18
N PRO A 278 6.78 -1.95 -18.23
CA PRO A 278 7.72 -3.04 -18.44
C PRO A 278 7.84 -3.94 -17.19
N LEU A 279 7.50 -3.41 -16.02
CA LEU A 279 7.55 -4.10 -14.74
C LEU A 279 6.28 -4.94 -14.50
N ALA A 280 5.21 -4.68 -15.23
CA ALA A 280 3.93 -5.35 -15.08
C ALA A 280 3.87 -6.76 -15.72
N ALA A 281 4.94 -7.19 -16.41
CA ALA A 281 5.03 -8.51 -17.01
C ALA A 281 4.93 -9.60 -15.91
N PRO A 282 4.16 -10.68 -16.13
CA PRO A 282 4.09 -11.77 -15.16
C PRO A 282 5.46 -12.42 -15.00
N ALA A 283 5.88 -12.63 -13.75
CA ALA A 283 6.98 -13.52 -13.39
C ALA A 283 6.61 -14.99 -13.64
#